data_AF-A0A974UEN0-F1
#
_entry.id   AF-A0A974UEN0-F1
#
_cell.length_a   1.000
_cell.length_b   1.000
_cell.length_c   1.000
_cell.angle_alpha   90.00
_cell.angle_beta   90.00
_cell.angle_gamma   90.00
#
_symmetry.space_group_name_H-M   'P 1'
#
loop_
_entity.id
_entity.type
_entity.pdbx_description
1 polymer ?
#
loop_
_entity_poly.entity_id
_entity_poly.type
_entity_poly.pdbx_seq_one_letter_code
_entity_poly.pdbx_strand_id
1 'polypeptide(L)' 'MAFSFTNSKGKKYFLHRKVVTSKTGKDRELFFFAGDLRPDFAVNEVPAGKKVVELDSGLPVLKKI' A
#
# COMPACT_ATOMS: atom_id res chain seq x y z
N MET A 1 10.56 0.75 10.18
CA MET A 1 10.82 -0.26 9.13
C MET A 1 9.60 -0.31 8.24
N ALA A 2 9.76 -0.26 6.92
CA ALA A 2 8.62 -0.28 6.01
C ALA A 2 7.84 -1.60 6.11
N PHE A 3 6.52 -1.52 6.16
CA PHE A 3 5.64 -2.68 6.14
C PHE A 3 5.82 -3.42 4.81
N SER A 4 6.04 -4.73 4.89
CA SER A 4 6.18 -5.58 3.72
C SER A 4 5.25 -6.78 3.78
N PHE A 5 4.74 -7.17 2.63
CA PHE A 5 3.88 -8.34 2.46
C PHE A 5 4.45 -9.23 1.37
N THR A 6 4.61 -10.52 1.67
CA THR A 6 4.99 -11.53 0.68
C THR A 6 3.70 -12.19 0.20
N ASN A 7 3.46 -12.13 -1.11
CA ASN A 7 2.27 -12.74 -1.70
C ASN A 7 2.40 -14.26 -1.79
N SER A 8 1.31 -14.94 -2.15
CA SER A 8 1.25 -16.40 -2.35
C SER A 8 2.24 -16.92 -3.40
N LYS A 9 2.70 -16.05 -4.31
CA LYS A 9 3.68 -16.33 -5.36
C LYS A 9 5.13 -16.07 -4.94
N GLY A 10 5.39 -15.77 -3.66
CA GLY A 10 6.73 -15.51 -3.11
C GLY A 10 7.34 -14.15 -3.46
N LYS A 11 6.56 -13.24 -4.08
CA LYS A 11 7.00 -11.88 -4.38
C LYS A 11 6.76 -10.97 -3.18
N LYS A 12 7.79 -10.23 -2.80
CA LYS A 12 7.73 -9.25 -1.72
C LYS A 12 7.27 -7.90 -2.24
N TYR A 13 6.33 -7.31 -1.54
CA TYR A 13 5.84 -5.96 -1.77
C TYR A 13 5.99 -5.12 -0.50
N PHE A 14 6.14 -3.83 -0.67
CA PHE A 14 6.22 -2.85 0.41
C PHE A 14 5.02 -1.92 0.33
N LEU A 15 4.49 -1.52 1.48
CA LEU A 15 3.38 -0.57 1.56
C LEU A 15 3.91 0.85 1.49
N HIS A 16 3.30 1.63 0.60
CA HIS A 16 3.58 3.05 0.42
C HIS A 16 2.31 3.89 0.58
N ARG A 17 2.49 5.15 0.98
CA ARG A 17 1.46 6.19 1.03
C ARG A 17 1.93 7.39 0.25
N LYS A 18 1.09 7.88 -0.65
CA LYS A 18 1.28 9.14 -1.36
C LYS A 18 0.07 10.04 -1.14
N VAL A 19 0.30 11.29 -0.81
CA VAL A 19 -0.76 12.30 -0.81
C VAL A 19 -0.89 12.85 -2.22
N VAL A 20 -2.09 12.75 -2.79
CA VAL A 20 -2.41 13.27 -4.12
C VAL A 20 -3.52 14.30 -4.01
N THR A 21 -3.29 15.48 -4.57
CA THR A 21 -4.29 16.55 -4.63
C THR A 21 -5.19 16.32 -5.83
N SER A 22 -6.49 16.17 -5.58
CA SER A 22 -7.51 16.10 -6.62
C SER A 22 -7.62 17.41 -7.39
N LYS A 23 -8.11 17.36 -8.64
CA LYS A 23 -8.46 18.55 -9.44
C LYS A 23 -9.37 19.55 -8.71
N THR A 24 -10.17 19.08 -7.75
CA THR A 24 -11.07 19.90 -6.91
C THR A 24 -10.37 20.44 -5.63
N GLY A 25 -9.05 20.30 -5.50
CA GLY A 25 -8.27 20.79 -4.36
C GLY A 25 -8.33 19.95 -3.08
N LYS A 26 -8.97 18.77 -3.13
CA LYS A 26 -9.02 17.84 -1.98
C LYS A 26 -7.85 16.88 -2.01
N ASP A 27 -7.08 16.85 -0.93
CA ASP A 27 -6.03 15.86 -0.74
C ASP A 27 -6.61 14.48 -0.44
N ARG A 28 -6.00 13.46 -1.04
CA ARG A 28 -6.35 12.06 -0.83
C ARG A 28 -5.09 11.28 -0.54
N GLU A 29 -5.19 10.42 0.45
CA GLU A 29 -4.13 9.45 0.75
C GLU A 29 -4.31 8.23 -0.13
N LEU A 30 -3.38 8.07 -1.07
CA LEU A 30 -3.28 6.88 -1.90
C LEU A 30 -2.30 5.91 -1.25
N PHE A 31 -2.82 4.77 -0.81
CA PHE A 31 -2.01 3.65 -0.37
C PHE A 31 -1.82 2.67 -1.52
N PHE A 32 -0.59 2.20 -1.71
CA PHE A 32 -0.27 1.25 -2.78
C PHE A 32 0.86 0.32 -2.36
N PHE A 33 0.92 -0.85 -3.00
CA PHE A 33 2.00 -1.79 -2.82
C PHE A 33 2.94 -1.76 -4.04
N ALA A 34 4.24 -1.69 -3.81
CA ALA A 34 5.26 -1.77 -4.85
C ALA A 34 6.32 -2.84 -4.52
N GLY A 35 6.92 -3.44 -5.55
CA GLY A 35 7.98 -4.45 -5.37
C GLY A 35 9.32 -3.84 -4.90
N ASP A 36 9.48 -2.54 -5.09
CA ASP A 36 10.65 -1.76 -4.68
C ASP A 36 10.34 -0.92 -3.43
N LEU A 37 11.33 -0.81 -2.54
CA LEU A 37 11.21 0.01 -1.34
C LEU A 37 11.54 1.47 -1.67
N ARG A 38 10.51 2.33 -1.71
CA ARG A 38 10.64 3.78 -1.81
C ARG A 38 10.56 4.44 -0.43
N PRO A 39 11.69 4.84 0.19
CA PRO A 39 11.70 5.36 1.56
C PRO A 39 10.82 6.60 1.73
N ASP A 40 10.76 7.47 0.72
CA ASP A 40 9.97 8.72 0.77
C ASP A 40 8.46 8.48 0.93
N PHE A 41 7.98 7.31 0.53
CA PHE A 41 6.57 6.94 0.60
C PHE A 41 6.32 5.77 1.54
N ALA A 42 7.37 5.19 2.13
CA ALA A 42 7.27 3.95 2.88
C ALA A 42 6.44 4.15 4.15
N VAL A 43 5.51 3.24 4.40
CA VAL A 43 4.68 3.24 5.61
C VAL A 43 5.12 2.09 6.50
N ASN A 44 5.22 2.31 7.80
CA ASN A 44 5.65 1.28 8.74
C ASN A 44 4.54 0.29 9.10
N GLU A 45 3.27 0.67 8.93
CA GLU A 45 2.11 -0.14 9.33
C GLU A 45 0.91 0.05 8.42
N VAL A 46 -0.02 -0.90 8.48
CA VAL A 46 -1.30 -0.81 7.79
C VAL A 46 -2.19 0.18 8.56
N PRO A 47 -2.77 1.20 7.89
CA PRO A 47 -3.62 2.18 8.56
C PRO A 47 -4.86 1.52 9.17
N ALA A 48 -5.32 2.07 10.30
CA ALA A 48 -6.50 1.60 11.02
C ALA A 48 -7.74 1.49 10.11
N GLY A 49 -8.54 0.45 10.33
CA GLY A 49 -9.73 0.15 9.54
C GLY A 49 -9.44 -0.33 8.12
N LYS A 50 -8.20 -0.70 7.81
CA LYS A 50 -7.83 -1.39 6.57
C LYS A 50 -7.11 -2.69 6.88
N LYS A 51 -7.25 -3.66 5.98
CA LYS A 51 -6.49 -4.92 6.00
C LYS A 51 -5.83 -5.16 4.66
N VAL A 52 -4.69 -5.85 4.69
CA VAL A 52 -4.05 -6.34 3.47
C VAL A 52 -4.80 -7.56 2.98
N VAL A 53 -5.18 -7.55 1.71
CA VAL A 53 -5.72 -8.72 1.01
C VAL A 53 -4.96 -8.90 -0.29
N GLU A 54 -4.74 -10.15 -0.68
CA GLU A 54 -4.15 -10.47 -1.96
C GLU A 54 -5.28 -10.64 -3.00
N LEU A 55 -5.12 -10.05 -4.18
CA LEU A 55 -5.99 -10.29 -5.32
C LEU A 55 -5.61 -11.60 -6.04
N ASP A 56 -6.49 -12.14 -6.86
CA ASP A 56 -6.22 -13.37 -7.65
C ASP A 56 -5.00 -13.21 -8.59
N SER A 57 -4.70 -11.97 -9.00
CA SER A 57 -3.49 -11.64 -9.77
C SER A 57 -2.20 -11.82 -8.97
N GLY A 58 -2.28 -11.90 -7.64
CA GLY A 58 -1.19 -11.94 -6.69
C GLY A 58 -0.75 -10.55 -6.19
N LEU A 59 -1.47 -9.48 -6.56
CA LEU A 59 -1.16 -8.13 -6.11
C LEU A 59 -1.79 -7.88 -4.73
N PRO A 60 -1.00 -7.53 -3.69
CA PRO A 60 -1.56 -7.11 -2.41
C PRO A 60 -2.20 -5.72 -2.51
N VAL A 61 -3.35 -5.57 -1.87
CA VAL A 61 -4.12 -4.32 -1.81
C VAL A 61 -4.67 -4.09 -0.40
N LEU A 62 -4.96 -2.83 -0.06
CA LEU A 62 -5.66 -2.49 1.17
C LEU A 62 -7.17 -2.48 0.95
N LYS A 63 -7.88 -3.34 1.68
CA LYS A 63 -9.34 -3.35 1.72
C LYS A 63 -9.83 -2.70 3.02
N LYS A 64 -10.83 -1.85 2.93
CA LYS A 64 -11.51 -1.29 4.11
C LYS A 64 -12.22 -2.42 4.87
N ILE A 65 -12.06 -2.45 6.19
CA ILE A 65 -12.76 -3.36 7.11
C ILE A 65 -14.15 -2.79 7.39
#